data_AF-A0AAU7Q9Y1-F1
#
_entry.id   AF-A0AAU7Q9Y1-F1
#
_cell.length_a   1.000
_cell.length_b   1.000
_cell.length_c   1.000
_cell.angle_alpha   90.00
_cell.angle_beta   90.00
_cell.angle_gamma   90.00
#
_symmetry.space_group_name_H-M   'P 1'
#
loop_
_entity.id
_entity.type
_entity.pdbx_description
1 polymer ?
#
loop_
_entity_poly.entity_id
_entity_poly.type
_entity_poly.pdbx_seq_one_letter_code
_entity_poly.pdbx_strand_id
1 'polypeptide(L)'
;MVDDNFEWMLAPAFDIAWSYKKDSLWVQSHQLTLAGKRDNFQVEDLLSVATHISGLRRSRAQKIIKDTIKAVSQWRELADAEGVPEALRNSVWDTLRIYL
;
A
#
# COMPACT_ATOMS: atom_id res chain seq x y z
N MET A 1 -10.88 -12.17 -12.48
CA MET A 1 -10.43 -12.91 -13.68
C MET A 1 -10.94 -14.33 -13.57
N VAL A 2 -10.92 -15.05 -14.68
CA VAL A 2 -11.29 -16.47 -14.71
C VAL A 2 -10.07 -17.22 -15.23
N ASP A 3 -9.73 -18.35 -14.61
CA ASP A 3 -8.62 -19.20 -15.04
C ASP A 3 -9.03 -20.15 -16.18
N ASP A 4 -8.09 -20.98 -16.65
CA ASP A 4 -8.33 -21.94 -17.73
C ASP A 4 -9.35 -23.04 -17.36
N ASN A 5 -9.65 -23.20 -16.06
CA ASN A 5 -10.64 -24.14 -15.53
C ASN A 5 -12.02 -23.48 -15.31
N PHE A 6 -12.21 -22.24 -15.75
CA PHE A 6 -13.40 -21.44 -15.51
C PHE A 6 -13.66 -21.08 -14.04
N GLU A 7 -12.63 -21.12 -13.19
CA GLU A 7 -12.72 -20.74 -11.79
C GLU A 7 -12.40 -19.25 -11.58
N TRP A 8 -13.10 -18.62 -10.63
CA TRP A 8 -12.85 -17.23 -10.28
C TRP A 8 -11.50 -17.08 -9.58
N MET A 9 -10.70 -16.15 -10.09
CA MET A 9 -9.44 -15.75 -9.48
C MET A 9 -9.30 -14.23 -9.39
N LEU A 10 -8.51 -13.76 -8.42
CA LEU A 10 -8.14 -12.35 -8.35
C LEU A 10 -7.30 -11.98 -9.57
N ALA A 11 -7.66 -10.87 -10.21
CA ALA A 11 -6.80 -10.26 -11.23
C ALA A 11 -5.57 -9.62 -10.55
N PRO A 12 -4.44 -9.49 -11.26
CA PRO A 12 -3.36 -8.62 -10.82
C PRO A 12 -3.89 -7.21 -10.52
N ALA A 13 -3.29 -6.54 -9.54
CA ALA A 13 -3.61 -5.15 -9.27
C ALA A 13 -3.22 -4.28 -10.48
N PHE A 14 -4.09 -3.34 -10.83
CA PHE A 14 -3.90 -2.39 -11.92
C PHE A 14 -4.32 -1.00 -11.44
N ASP A 15 -3.98 0.04 -12.23
CA ASP A 15 -4.30 1.44 -11.92
C ASP A 15 -3.79 1.92 -10.54
N ILE A 16 -2.55 1.54 -10.23
CA ILE A 16 -1.86 1.98 -9.00
C ILE A 16 -1.19 3.31 -9.30
N ALA A 17 -1.69 4.38 -8.68
CA ALA A 17 -1.13 5.72 -8.82
C ALA A 17 -0.96 6.42 -7.47
N TRP A 18 0.13 7.20 -7.34
CA TRP A 18 0.26 8.19 -6.27
C TRP A 18 -0.47 9.46 -6.70
N SER A 19 -1.70 9.63 -6.21
CA SER A 19 -2.56 10.80 -6.50
C SER A 19 -2.78 11.69 -5.28
N TYR A 20 -1.97 11.51 -4.24
CA TYR A 20 -2.12 12.23 -2.98
C TYR A 20 -1.85 13.73 -3.15
N LYS A 21 -2.74 14.55 -2.59
CA LYS A 21 -2.54 15.99 -2.47
C LYS A 21 -3.05 16.47 -1.13
N LYS A 22 -2.15 17.05 -0.33
CA LYS A 22 -2.49 17.68 0.95
C LYS A 22 -3.59 18.73 0.75
N ASP A 23 -4.53 18.80 1.69
CA ASP A 23 -5.67 19.72 1.72
C ASP A 23 -6.69 19.54 0.57
N SER A 24 -6.52 18.51 -0.27
CA SER A 24 -7.50 18.15 -1.28
C SER A 24 -8.66 17.37 -0.65
N LEU A 25 -9.89 17.90 -0.75
CA LEU A 25 -11.10 17.23 -0.27
C LEU A 25 -11.30 15.82 -0.85
N TRP A 26 -10.68 15.51 -2.00
CA TRP A 26 -10.90 14.27 -2.74
C TRP A 26 -9.79 13.23 -2.56
N VAL A 27 -8.54 13.67 -2.44
CA VAL A 27 -7.36 12.78 -2.52
C VAL A 27 -6.36 12.98 -1.38
N GLN A 28 -6.75 13.67 -0.30
CA GLN A 28 -5.92 13.80 0.90
C GLN A 28 -5.98 12.58 1.84
N SER A 29 -6.81 11.59 1.57
CA SER A 29 -7.02 10.44 2.46
C SER A 29 -7.12 9.14 1.69
N HIS A 30 -6.89 8.04 2.39
CA HIS A 30 -7.03 6.70 1.82
C HIS A 30 -8.49 6.46 1.40
N GLN A 31 -8.69 5.82 0.25
CA GLN A 31 -10.03 5.61 -0.33
C GLN A 31 -10.84 4.54 0.42
N LEU A 32 -10.15 3.58 1.03
CA LEU A 32 -10.75 2.56 1.90
C LEU A 32 -10.42 2.82 3.37
N THR A 33 -11.36 2.50 4.26
CA THR A 33 -11.09 2.51 5.70
C THR A 33 -10.35 1.26 6.14
N LEU A 34 -9.45 1.40 7.11
CA LEU A 34 -8.77 0.31 7.80
C LEU A 34 -8.98 0.49 9.30
N ALA A 35 -9.53 -0.53 9.97
CA ALA A 35 -9.90 -0.45 11.38
C ALA A 35 -10.74 0.80 11.74
N GLY A 36 -11.66 1.20 10.84
CA GLY A 36 -12.49 2.40 10.98
C GLY A 36 -11.76 3.73 10.72
N LYS A 37 -10.47 3.72 10.43
CA LYS A 37 -9.64 4.90 10.16
C LYS A 37 -9.45 5.10 8.66
N ARG A 38 -9.23 6.34 8.22
CA ARG A 38 -8.75 6.68 6.86
C ARG A 38 -7.33 7.26 6.85
N ASP A 39 -6.78 7.50 8.03
CA ASP A 39 -5.44 8.04 8.23
C ASP A 39 -4.90 7.66 9.63
N ASN A 40 -3.65 8.02 9.94
CA ASN A 40 -2.95 7.76 11.21
C ASN A 40 -2.93 6.28 11.60
N PHE A 41 -2.78 5.41 10.59
CA PHE A 41 -2.67 3.97 10.79
C PHE A 41 -1.48 3.63 11.67
N GLN A 42 -1.68 2.61 12.51
CA GLN A 42 -0.65 1.91 13.27
C GLN A 42 -0.53 0.48 12.73
N VAL A 43 0.57 -0.20 13.02
CA VAL A 43 0.80 -1.59 12.60
C VAL A 43 -0.32 -2.51 13.07
N GLU A 44 -0.82 -2.29 14.28
CA GLU A 44 -1.92 -3.03 14.88
C GLU A 44 -3.22 -2.89 14.07
N ASP A 45 -3.45 -1.74 13.44
CA ASP A 45 -4.61 -1.54 12.56
C ASP A 45 -4.51 -2.46 11.34
N LEU A 46 -3.33 -2.55 10.71
CA LEU A 46 -3.09 -3.47 9.59
C LEU A 46 -3.22 -4.93 10.03
N LEU A 47 -2.64 -5.28 11.18
CA LEU A 47 -2.69 -6.64 11.71
C LEU A 47 -4.09 -7.06 12.14
N SER A 48 -4.98 -6.12 12.48
CA SER A 48 -6.38 -6.41 12.80
C SER A 48 -7.11 -7.09 11.64
N VAL A 49 -6.78 -6.76 10.38
CA VAL A 49 -7.40 -7.34 9.18
C VAL A 49 -7.22 -8.85 9.13
N ALA A 50 -6.07 -9.34 9.58
CA ALA A 50 -5.77 -10.77 9.61
C ALA A 50 -6.74 -11.55 10.50
N THR A 51 -7.34 -10.92 11.51
CA THR A 51 -8.33 -11.57 12.38
C THR A 51 -9.66 -11.86 11.67
N HIS A 52 -9.94 -11.19 10.56
CA HIS A 52 -11.17 -11.32 9.78
C HIS A 52 -11.02 -12.22 8.54
N ILE A 53 -9.82 -12.66 8.21
CA ILE A 53 -9.54 -13.44 7.00
C ILE A 53 -9.14 -14.86 7.38
N SER A 54 -9.99 -15.83 7.03
CA SER A 54 -9.69 -17.25 7.24
C SER A 54 -8.38 -17.64 6.54
N GLY A 55 -7.49 -18.32 7.25
CA GLY A 55 -6.20 -18.77 6.72
C GLY A 55 -5.07 -17.72 6.73
N LEU A 56 -5.34 -16.45 7.04
CA LEU A 56 -4.31 -15.42 7.17
C LEU A 56 -3.79 -15.33 8.61
N ARG A 57 -2.68 -16.04 8.89
CA ARG A 57 -2.03 -15.97 10.22
C ARG A 57 -1.39 -14.60 10.46
N ARG A 58 -1.42 -14.13 11.72
CA ARG A 58 -0.78 -12.87 12.14
C ARG A 58 0.69 -12.77 11.73
N SER A 59 1.47 -13.85 11.89
CA SER A 59 2.89 -13.89 11.49
C SER A 59 3.09 -13.73 9.98
N ARG A 60 2.17 -14.28 9.17
CA ARG A 60 2.18 -14.08 7.71
C ARG A 60 1.83 -12.63 7.36
N ALA A 61 0.83 -12.04 8.01
CA ALA A 61 0.47 -10.64 7.81
C ALA A 61 1.64 -9.70 8.19
N GLN A 62 2.31 -9.94 9.33
CA GLN A 62 3.52 -9.20 9.72
C GLN A 62 4.62 -9.30 8.66
N LYS A 63 4.84 -10.50 8.12
CA LYS A 63 5.82 -10.70 7.04
C LYS A 63 5.45 -9.89 5.79
N ILE A 64 4.19 -9.93 5.37
CA ILE A 64 3.70 -9.16 4.21
C ILE A 64 3.96 -7.67 4.42
N ILE A 65 3.59 -7.12 5.58
CA ILE A 65 3.80 -5.70 5.91
C ILE A 65 5.29 -5.35 5.79
N LYS A 66 6.17 -6.14 6.41
CA LYS A 66 7.63 -5.94 6.38
C LYS A 66 8.19 -6.02 4.95
N ASP A 67 7.77 -6.99 4.17
CA ASP A 67 8.23 -7.19 2.79
C ASP A 67 7.76 -6.01 1.90
N THR A 68 6.53 -5.52 2.11
CA THR A 68 6.01 -4.32 1.42
C THR A 68 6.79 -3.07 1.79
N ILE A 69 7.03 -2.81 3.08
CA ILE A 69 7.85 -1.66 3.51
C ILE A 69 9.24 -1.75 2.90
N LYS A 70 9.88 -2.93 2.94
CA LYS A 70 11.20 -3.13 2.35
C LYS A 70 11.22 -2.78 0.85
N ALA A 71 10.20 -3.19 0.09
CA ALA A 71 10.11 -2.89 -1.33
C ALA A 71 9.88 -1.39 -1.57
N VAL A 72 8.93 -0.77 -0.85
CA VAL A 72 8.58 0.65 -1.01
C VAL A 72 9.71 1.58 -0.56
N SER A 73 10.52 1.17 0.43
CA SER A 73 11.69 1.94 0.89
C SER A 73 12.78 2.08 -0.17
N GLN A 74 12.76 1.29 -1.25
CA GLN A 74 13.67 1.43 -2.40
C GLN A 74 13.22 2.50 -3.39
N TRP A 75 12.15 3.24 -3.10
CA TRP A 75 11.54 4.20 -4.02
C TRP A 75 12.56 5.21 -4.57
N ARG A 76 13.42 5.79 -3.72
CA ARG A 76 14.36 6.83 -4.18
C ARG A 76 15.34 6.28 -5.21
N GLU A 77 15.95 5.14 -4.93
CA GLU A 77 16.93 4.50 -5.81
C GLU A 77 16.31 4.08 -7.14
N LEU A 78 15.11 3.50 -7.10
CA LEU A 78 14.38 3.08 -8.29
C LEU A 78 13.89 4.29 -9.10
N ALA A 79 13.36 5.32 -8.44
CA ALA A 79 12.91 6.54 -9.09
C ALA A 79 14.06 7.27 -9.80
N ASP A 80 15.25 7.28 -9.21
CA ASP A 80 16.45 7.84 -9.83
C ASP A 80 16.89 7.02 -11.05
N ALA A 81 16.90 5.69 -10.93
CA ALA A 81 17.26 4.78 -12.02
C ALA A 81 16.31 4.92 -13.23
N GLU A 82 15.02 5.15 -12.98
CA GLU A 82 13.98 5.29 -14.00
C GLU A 82 13.74 6.75 -14.45
N GLY A 83 14.54 7.71 -13.95
CA GLY A 83 14.48 9.11 -14.38
C GLY A 83 13.22 9.86 -13.94
N VAL A 84 12.62 9.49 -12.81
CA VAL A 84 11.48 10.21 -12.23
C VAL A 84 11.93 11.62 -11.82
N PRO A 85 11.17 12.69 -12.18
CA PRO A 85 11.52 14.05 -11.80
C PRO A 85 11.70 14.21 -10.28
N GLU A 86 12.77 14.88 -9.86
CA GLU A 86 13.16 15.01 -8.45
C GLU A 86 12.01 15.54 -7.56
N ALA A 87 11.27 16.54 -8.04
CA ALA A 87 10.14 17.09 -7.30
C ALA A 87 9.07 16.03 -7.02
N LEU A 88 8.75 15.19 -8.02
CA LEU A 88 7.78 14.10 -7.87
C LEU A 88 8.35 13.01 -6.95
N ARG A 89 9.58 12.56 -7.18
CA ARG A 89 10.28 11.58 -6.33
C ARG A 89 10.22 11.97 -4.85
N ASN A 90 10.59 13.21 -4.54
CA ASN A 90 10.60 13.72 -3.17
C ASN A 90 9.18 13.83 -2.60
N SER A 91 8.21 14.33 -3.38
CA SER A 91 6.81 14.43 -2.91
C SER A 91 6.19 13.07 -2.58
N VAL A 92 6.48 12.03 -3.38
CA VAL A 92 6.06 10.67 -3.06
C VAL A 92 6.75 10.22 -1.79
N TRP A 93 8.08 10.31 -1.73
CA TRP A 93 8.89 9.86 -0.59
C TRP A 93 8.42 10.43 0.75
N ASP A 94 8.19 11.74 0.80
CA ASP A 94 7.82 12.44 2.04
C ASP A 94 6.43 12.03 2.57
N THR A 95 5.64 11.33 1.76
CA THR A 95 4.30 10.83 2.13
C THR A 95 4.26 9.32 2.38
N LEU A 96 5.34 8.59 2.11
CA LEU A 96 5.41 7.15 2.33
C LEU A 96 5.45 6.82 3.82
N ARG A 97 4.62 5.88 4.26
CA ARG A 97 4.54 5.44 5.67
C ARG A 97 5.45 4.24 5.94
N ILE A 98 6.73 4.39 5.62
CA ILE A 98 7.75 3.34 5.78
C ILE A 98 8.18 3.11 7.24
N TYR A 99 7.66 3.91 8.17
CA TYR A 99 7.87 3.79 9.62
C TYR A 99 6.90 2.83 10.30
N LEU A 100 5.88 2.36 9.58
CA LEU A 100 5.00 1.26 10.00
C LEU A 100 5.78 -0.06 10.03
#